data_AF-R5LKR0-F1
#
_entry.id   AF-R5LKR0-F1
#
_cell.length_a   1.000
_cell.length_b   1.000
_cell.length_c   1.000
_cell.angle_alpha   90.00
_cell.angle_beta   90.00
_cell.angle_gamma   90.00
#
_symmetry.space_group_name_H-M   'P 1'
#
loop_
_entity.id
_entity.type
_entity.pdbx_description
1 polymer ?
#
loop_
_entity_poly.entity_id
_entity_poly.type
_entity_poly.pdbx_seq_one_letter_code
_entity_poly.pdbx_strand_id
1 'polypeptide(L)'
;MAYPKNCPKCGRPMHSFWCLHCGYMVNGKVITKESKNPSASDLEIYLGDRFDTVCYNENKVFVFLTGPFYFCFNRFNLLGICAAIGDFLLYALAYYSWGIGLKLLILFILMRIIYVTVANMVYMKVLNKKIEKIKEKNPDNYLDILRDANGKTVSLLDLVVSALILAVIFLVVFMILRRDIFM
;
A
#
# COMPACT_ATOMS: atom_id res chain seq x y z
N MET A 1 -0.59 7.77 46.74
CA MET A 1 -0.39 9.07 46.06
C MET A 1 -1.75 9.61 45.66
N ALA A 2 -2.13 10.78 46.16
CA ALA A 2 -3.38 11.43 45.76
C ALA A 2 -3.19 12.06 44.36
N TYR A 3 -4.05 11.72 43.41
CA TYR A 3 -4.01 12.30 42.06
C TYR A 3 -4.75 13.66 42.03
N PRO A 4 -4.29 14.63 41.22
CA PRO A 4 -4.93 15.93 41.11
C PRO A 4 -6.33 15.77 40.49
N LYS A 5 -7.34 16.45 41.07
CA LYS A 5 -8.73 16.42 40.58
C LYS A 5 -8.87 17.00 39.17
N ASN A 6 -8.05 18.00 38.85
CA ASN A 6 -8.04 18.68 37.55
C ASN A 6 -6.68 18.55 36.87
N CYS A 7 -6.70 18.42 35.55
CA CYS A 7 -5.51 18.38 34.70
C CYS A 7 -4.74 19.72 34.78
N PRO A 8 -3.45 19.73 35.15
CA PRO A 8 -2.67 20.96 35.26
C PRO A 8 -2.40 21.62 33.90
N LYS A 9 -2.53 20.88 32.78
CA LYS A 9 -2.31 21.41 31.43
C LYS A 9 -3.55 22.08 30.83
N CYS A 10 -4.75 21.57 31.10
CA CYS A 10 -5.98 22.03 30.43
C CYS A 10 -7.14 22.36 31.37
N GLY A 11 -6.95 22.26 32.69
CA GLY A 11 -7.94 22.62 33.72
C GLY A 11 -9.16 21.70 33.83
N ARG A 12 -9.32 20.71 32.95
CA ARG A 12 -10.47 19.78 32.93
C ARG A 12 -10.29 18.63 33.94
N PRO A 13 -11.39 18.02 34.43
CA PRO A 13 -11.32 16.91 35.37
C PRO A 13 -10.50 15.73 34.82
N MET A 14 -9.68 15.16 35.69
CA MET A 14 -8.76 14.07 35.34
C MET A 14 -9.38 12.71 35.66
N HIS A 15 -9.16 11.70 34.81
CA HIS A 15 -9.62 10.34 35.05
C HIS A 15 -8.44 9.50 35.55
N SER A 16 -8.42 9.24 36.86
CA SER A 16 -7.36 8.49 37.55
C SER A 16 -5.97 9.10 37.29
N PHE A 17 -5.20 8.53 36.36
CA PHE A 17 -3.80 8.89 36.12
C PHE A 17 -3.58 9.70 34.82
N TRP A 18 -4.62 9.99 34.04
CA TRP A 18 -4.50 10.76 32.81
C TRP A 18 -5.71 11.64 32.49
N CYS A 19 -5.49 12.65 31.64
CA CYS A 19 -6.55 13.51 31.12
C CYS A 19 -7.09 12.95 29.79
N LEU A 20 -8.37 12.60 29.75
CA LEU A 20 -9.06 12.16 28.52
C LEU A 20 -9.07 13.22 27.42
N HIS A 21 -8.94 14.50 27.79
CA HIS A 21 -9.09 15.62 26.85
C HIS A 21 -7.80 16.02 26.13
N CYS A 22 -6.66 15.95 26.83
CA CYS A 22 -5.36 16.40 26.30
C CYS A 22 -4.25 15.36 26.46
N GLY A 23 -4.57 14.17 26.97
CA GLY A 23 -3.63 13.06 27.17
C GLY A 23 -2.61 13.25 28.30
N TYR A 24 -2.63 14.38 29.01
CA TYR A 24 -1.65 14.65 30.07
C TYR A 24 -1.76 13.63 31.22
N MET A 25 -0.63 13.03 31.61
CA MET A 25 -0.49 12.05 32.68
C MET A 25 0.11 12.68 33.94
N VAL A 26 -0.16 12.10 35.11
CA VAL A 26 0.37 12.60 36.41
C VAL A 26 1.90 12.59 36.49
N ASN A 27 2.57 11.76 35.69
CA ASN A 27 4.02 11.70 35.60
C ASN A 27 4.63 12.78 34.67
N GLY A 28 3.83 13.75 34.23
CA GLY A 28 4.25 14.85 33.34
C GLY A 28 4.33 14.47 31.86
N LYS A 29 4.11 13.20 31.49
CA LYS A 29 4.04 12.77 30.09
C LYS A 29 2.70 13.13 29.46
N VAL A 30 2.64 13.25 28.15
CA VAL A 30 1.40 13.53 27.41
C VAL A 30 1.17 12.41 26.42
N ILE A 31 0.01 11.76 26.51
CA ILE A 31 -0.53 10.88 25.46
C ILE A 31 -0.95 11.80 24.30
N THR A 32 -0.01 12.17 23.45
CA THR A 32 -0.34 12.85 22.20
C THR A 32 -0.86 11.81 21.21
N LYS A 33 -1.82 12.17 20.35
CA LYS A 33 -2.12 11.38 19.13
C LYS A 33 -0.86 11.21 18.26
N GLU A 34 0.11 12.11 18.43
CA GLU A 34 1.40 12.13 17.75
C GLU A 34 2.51 11.37 18.49
N SER A 35 2.20 10.62 19.56
CA SER A 35 3.22 9.79 20.19
C SER A 35 3.50 8.60 19.28
N LYS A 36 4.33 8.84 18.24
CA LYS A 36 5.03 7.80 17.49
C LYS A 36 5.61 6.87 18.54
N ASN A 37 5.06 5.67 18.58
CA ASN A 37 5.52 4.58 19.40
C ASN A 37 7.07 4.56 19.30
N PRO A 38 7.82 4.79 20.40
CA PRO A 38 9.29 4.81 20.33
C PRO A 38 9.86 3.44 19.97
N SER A 39 9.02 2.40 20.03
CA SER A 39 9.27 1.04 19.52
C SER A 39 8.56 0.74 18.18
N ALA A 40 8.07 1.76 17.47
CA ALA A 40 7.50 1.58 16.13
C ALA A 40 8.53 0.93 15.22
N SER A 41 8.12 -0.10 14.49
CA SER A 41 8.99 -0.70 13.49
C SER A 41 9.30 0.30 12.36
N ASP A 42 10.45 0.18 11.70
CA ASP A 42 10.79 1.04 10.55
C ASP A 42 9.69 1.03 9.47
N LEU A 43 8.99 -0.11 9.35
CA LEU A 43 7.87 -0.31 8.45
C LEU A 43 6.62 0.48 8.87
N GLU A 44 6.32 0.51 10.16
CA GLU A 44 5.24 1.32 10.76
C GLU A 44 5.53 2.81 10.62
N ILE A 45 6.80 3.23 10.77
CA ILE A 45 7.20 4.63 10.56
C ILE A 45 7.01 5.05 9.09
N TYR A 46 7.32 4.17 8.14
CA TYR A 46 7.17 4.45 6.71
C TYR A 46 5.70 4.42 6.25
N LEU A 47 4.90 3.50 6.77
CA LEU A 47 3.49 3.35 6.37
C LEU A 47 2.55 4.30 7.11
N GLY A 48 2.92 4.70 8.33
CA GLY A 48 2.12 5.52 9.22
C GLY A 48 0.74 4.91 9.42
N ASP A 49 -0.30 5.74 9.25
CA ASP A 49 -1.70 5.34 9.44
C ASP A 49 -2.15 4.19 8.52
N ARG A 50 -1.41 3.91 7.43
CA ARG A 50 -1.72 2.81 6.49
C ARG A 50 -1.16 1.47 6.95
N PHE A 51 -0.34 1.43 8.00
CA PHE A 51 0.29 0.19 8.47
C PHE A 51 -0.75 -0.87 8.81
N ASP A 52 -1.75 -0.53 9.62
CA ASP A 52 -2.80 -1.48 10.04
C ASP A 52 -3.62 -1.97 8.85
N THR A 53 -4.03 -1.05 7.98
CA THR A 53 -4.79 -1.39 6.76
C THR A 53 -4.06 -2.40 5.88
N VAL A 54 -2.74 -2.26 5.73
CA VAL A 54 -1.91 -3.17 4.90
C VAL A 54 -1.61 -4.47 5.65
N CYS A 55 -1.27 -4.39 6.94
CA CYS A 55 -0.90 -5.54 7.76
C CYS A 55 -2.09 -6.50 7.95
N TYR A 56 -3.27 -5.95 8.25
CA TYR A 56 -4.51 -6.72 8.45
C TYR A 56 -5.33 -6.93 7.16
N ASN A 57 -4.81 -6.48 6.02
CA ASN A 57 -5.45 -6.63 4.71
C ASN A 57 -6.88 -6.05 4.63
N GLU A 58 -7.11 -4.92 5.30
CA GLU A 58 -8.41 -4.23 5.29
C GLU A 58 -8.72 -3.61 3.92
N ASN A 59 -7.68 -3.31 3.13
CA ASN A 59 -7.80 -2.80 1.76
C ASN A 59 -8.07 -3.88 0.70
N LYS A 60 -8.50 -5.09 1.07
CA LYS A 60 -8.78 -6.21 0.16
C LYS A 60 -9.64 -5.85 -1.06
N VAL A 61 -10.68 -5.02 -0.88
CA VAL A 61 -11.56 -4.59 -2.00
C VAL A 61 -10.79 -3.72 -2.99
N PHE A 62 -9.95 -2.82 -2.47
CA PHE A 62 -9.10 -1.98 -3.30
C PHE A 62 -8.07 -2.81 -4.07
N VAL A 63 -7.43 -3.78 -3.42
CA VAL A 63 -6.48 -4.71 -4.08
C VAL A 63 -7.19 -5.57 -5.14
N PHE A 64 -8.41 -6.03 -4.88
CA PHE A 64 -9.21 -6.80 -5.83
C PHE A 64 -9.48 -6.01 -7.12
N LEU A 65 -9.89 -4.75 -6.99
CA LEU A 65 -10.21 -3.89 -8.13
C LEU A 65 -8.95 -3.47 -8.91
N THR A 66 -7.88 -3.14 -8.20
CA THR A 66 -6.65 -2.61 -8.82
C THR A 66 -5.70 -3.69 -9.33
N GLY A 67 -5.74 -4.90 -8.76
CA GLY A 67 -4.90 -6.03 -9.17
C GLY A 67 -3.41 -5.66 -9.22
N PRO A 68 -2.71 -5.84 -10.36
CA PRO A 68 -1.29 -5.51 -10.47
C PRO A 68 -0.98 -4.02 -10.28
N PHE A 69 -1.94 -3.12 -10.59
CA PHE A 69 -1.77 -1.69 -10.41
C PHE A 69 -1.71 -1.29 -8.94
N TYR A 70 -2.11 -2.15 -8.00
CA TYR A 70 -1.91 -1.94 -6.58
C TYR A 70 -0.44 -1.63 -6.22
N PHE A 71 0.53 -2.25 -6.91
CA PHE A 71 1.95 -1.96 -6.67
C PHE A 71 2.34 -0.57 -7.20
N CYS A 72 1.78 -0.15 -8.34
CA CYS A 72 1.97 1.21 -8.85
C CYS A 72 1.40 2.26 -7.88
N PHE A 73 0.22 2.00 -7.30
CA PHE A 73 -0.38 2.87 -6.27
C PHE A 73 0.59 3.11 -5.11
N ASN A 74 1.30 2.06 -4.69
CA ASN A 74 2.26 2.11 -3.61
C ASN A 74 3.69 2.54 -4.05
N ARG A 75 3.83 3.19 -5.21
CA ARG A 75 5.10 3.69 -5.77
C ARG A 75 6.12 2.60 -6.14
N PHE A 76 5.66 1.37 -6.35
CA PHE A 76 6.45 0.25 -6.86
C PHE A 76 6.15 0.02 -8.34
N ASN A 77 6.36 1.05 -9.17
CA ASN A 77 5.97 1.08 -10.59
C ASN A 77 6.56 -0.08 -11.40
N LEU A 78 7.85 -0.39 -11.23
CA LEU A 78 8.49 -1.49 -11.95
C LEU A 78 7.82 -2.83 -11.64
N LEU A 79 7.58 -3.11 -10.35
CA LEU A 79 6.93 -4.33 -9.90
C LEU A 79 5.49 -4.42 -10.45
N GLY A 80 4.74 -3.32 -10.37
CA GLY A 80 3.37 -3.26 -10.88
C GLY A 80 3.28 -3.44 -12.39
N ILE A 81 4.19 -2.84 -13.16
CA ILE A 81 4.25 -3.01 -14.62
C ILE A 81 4.61 -4.45 -14.98
N CYS A 82 5.62 -5.06 -14.34
CA CYS A 82 5.97 -6.46 -14.57
C CYS A 82 4.80 -7.40 -14.24
N ALA A 83 4.11 -7.16 -13.11
CA ALA A 83 2.93 -7.93 -12.74
C ALA A 83 1.77 -7.74 -13.73
N ALA A 84 1.56 -6.52 -14.24
CA ALA A 84 0.53 -6.22 -15.22
C ALA A 84 0.80 -6.91 -16.56
N ILE A 85 2.06 -6.91 -17.03
CA ILE A 85 2.46 -7.65 -18.24
C ILE A 85 2.24 -9.15 -18.04
N GLY A 86 2.62 -9.71 -16.89
CA GLY A 86 2.39 -11.12 -16.57
C GLY A 86 0.91 -11.50 -16.55
N ASP A 87 0.09 -10.71 -15.84
CA ASP A 87 -1.38 -10.86 -15.78
C ASP A 87 -1.97 -10.81 -17.20
N PHE A 88 -1.50 -9.86 -18.01
CA PHE A 88 -1.91 -9.70 -19.39
C PHE A 88 -1.56 -10.91 -20.27
N LEU A 89 -0.31 -11.38 -20.24
CA LEU A 89 0.13 -12.53 -21.04
C LEU A 89 -0.65 -13.80 -20.68
N LEU A 90 -1.00 -13.98 -19.40
CA LEU A 90 -1.85 -15.07 -18.94
C LEU A 90 -3.25 -15.00 -19.58
N TYR A 91 -3.89 -13.82 -19.60
CA TYR A 91 -5.18 -13.65 -20.26
C TYR A 91 -5.10 -13.84 -21.78
N ALA A 92 -4.04 -13.34 -22.42
CA ALA A 92 -3.83 -13.54 -23.85
C ALA A 92 -3.70 -15.03 -24.18
N LEU A 93 -2.90 -15.78 -23.44
CA LEU A 93 -2.74 -17.22 -23.61
C LEU A 93 -4.07 -17.97 -23.42
N ALA A 94 -4.83 -17.61 -22.38
CA ALA A 94 -6.15 -18.20 -22.14
C ALA A 94 -7.14 -17.88 -23.25
N TYR A 95 -7.12 -16.66 -23.80
CA TYR A 95 -7.93 -16.26 -24.94
C TYR A 95 -7.60 -17.08 -26.20
N TYR A 96 -6.31 -17.22 -26.54
CA TYR A 96 -5.89 -18.01 -27.70
C TYR A 96 -6.22 -19.51 -27.53
N SER A 97 -6.17 -20.03 -26.30
CA SER A 97 -6.38 -21.45 -26.03
C SER A 97 -7.85 -21.86 -25.93
N TRP A 98 -8.69 -21.00 -25.33
CA TRP A 98 -10.06 -21.35 -24.95
C TRP A 98 -11.13 -20.42 -25.54
N GLY A 99 -10.73 -19.34 -26.22
CA GLY A 99 -11.63 -18.33 -26.76
C GLY A 99 -12.28 -17.45 -25.69
N ILE A 100 -13.26 -16.64 -26.11
CA ILE A 100 -14.05 -15.79 -25.21
C ILE A 100 -15.17 -16.61 -24.57
N GLY A 101 -15.30 -16.53 -23.24
CA GLY A 101 -16.42 -17.14 -22.53
C GLY A 101 -16.27 -17.12 -21.01
N LEU A 102 -17.14 -17.87 -20.31
CA LEU A 102 -17.18 -17.98 -18.85
C LEU A 102 -15.83 -18.37 -18.22
N LYS A 103 -14.99 -19.14 -18.95
CA LYS A 103 -13.66 -19.56 -18.49
C LYS A 103 -12.73 -18.37 -18.22
N LEU A 104 -12.77 -17.33 -19.07
CA LEU A 104 -11.97 -16.11 -18.88
C LEU A 104 -12.45 -15.32 -17.66
N LEU A 105 -13.76 -15.27 -17.42
CA LEU A 105 -14.33 -14.63 -16.23
C LEU A 105 -13.89 -15.35 -14.95
N ILE A 106 -13.92 -16.69 -14.96
CA ILE A 106 -13.45 -17.50 -13.84
C ILE A 106 -11.96 -17.25 -13.59
N LEU A 107 -11.14 -17.27 -14.65
CA LEU A 107 -9.70 -16.97 -14.56
C LEU A 107 -9.46 -15.57 -13.99
N PHE A 108 -10.23 -14.57 -14.44
CA PHE A 108 -10.15 -13.21 -13.92
C PHE A 108 -10.42 -13.15 -12.41
N ILE A 109 -11.51 -13.76 -11.96
CA ILE A 109 -11.87 -13.78 -10.54
C ILE A 109 -10.77 -14.50 -9.72
N LEU A 110 -10.28 -15.65 -10.20
CA LEU A 110 -9.19 -16.39 -9.55
C LEU A 110 -7.93 -15.54 -9.42
N MET A 111 -7.51 -14.86 -10.48
CA MET A 111 -6.35 -13.97 -10.45
C MET A 111 -6.55 -12.82 -9.45
N ARG A 112 -7.75 -12.23 -9.39
CA ARG A 112 -8.02 -11.18 -8.39
C ARG A 112 -7.94 -11.70 -6.96
N ILE A 113 -8.45 -12.90 -6.69
CA ILE A 113 -8.33 -13.53 -5.35
C ILE A 113 -6.85 -13.77 -5.00
N ILE A 114 -6.03 -14.22 -5.96
CA ILE A 114 -4.58 -14.38 -5.76
C ILE A 114 -3.94 -13.03 -5.38
N TYR A 115 -4.26 -11.95 -6.10
CA TYR A 115 -3.75 -10.62 -5.77
C TYR A 115 -4.17 -10.17 -4.36
N VAL A 116 -5.44 -10.32 -3.99
CA VAL A 116 -5.93 -9.98 -2.63
C VAL A 116 -5.16 -10.73 -1.54
N THR A 117 -4.78 -11.98 -1.82
CA THR A 117 -4.09 -12.84 -0.85
C THR A 117 -2.60 -12.49 -0.74
N VAL A 118 -1.95 -12.22 -1.88
CA VAL A 118 -0.48 -12.17 -1.97
C VAL A 118 0.06 -10.74 -2.03
N ALA A 119 -0.69 -9.76 -2.54
CA ALA A 119 -0.15 -8.45 -2.87
C ALA A 119 0.36 -7.67 -1.65
N ASN A 120 -0.36 -7.69 -0.51
CA ASN A 120 0.11 -7.03 0.71
C ASN A 120 1.36 -7.72 1.27
N MET A 121 1.44 -9.04 1.23
CA MET A 121 2.64 -9.76 1.67
C MET A 121 3.86 -9.39 0.82
N VAL A 122 3.69 -9.37 -0.52
CA VAL A 122 4.75 -8.97 -1.45
C VAL A 122 5.15 -7.52 -1.22
N TYR A 123 4.17 -6.63 -1.08
CA TYR A 123 4.40 -5.21 -0.82
C TYR A 123 5.24 -5.00 0.45
N MET A 124 4.85 -5.62 1.56
CA MET A 124 5.57 -5.52 2.84
C MET A 124 7.00 -6.06 2.74
N LYS A 125 7.20 -7.18 2.04
CA LYS A 125 8.52 -7.78 1.83
C LYS A 125 9.44 -6.90 0.98
N VAL A 126 8.92 -6.33 -0.10
CA VAL A 126 9.69 -5.43 -0.97
C VAL A 126 9.97 -4.10 -0.26
N LEU A 127 9.02 -3.62 0.54
CA LEU A 127 9.17 -2.40 1.33
C LEU A 127 10.26 -2.57 2.40
N ASN A 128 10.29 -3.68 3.14
CA ASN A 128 11.36 -3.98 4.09
C ASN A 128 12.75 -3.92 3.42
N LYS A 129 12.92 -4.57 2.26
CA LYS A 129 14.18 -4.49 1.50
C LYS A 129 14.54 -3.07 1.06
N LYS A 130 13.54 -2.24 0.72
CA LYS A 130 13.77 -0.84 0.36
C LYS A 130 14.23 -0.04 1.57
N ILE A 131 13.63 -0.27 2.73
CA ILE A 131 14.00 0.38 4.00
C ILE A 131 15.42 -0.01 4.41
N GLU A 132 15.78 -1.29 4.34
CA GLU A 132 17.14 -1.78 4.59
C GLU A 132 18.16 -1.05 3.72
N LYS A 133 17.90 -0.92 2.41
CA LYS A 133 18.77 -0.15 1.50
C LYS A 133 18.86 1.33 1.85
N ILE A 134 17.78 1.96 2.32
CA ILE A 134 17.80 3.36 2.75
C ILE A 134 18.66 3.50 4.01
N LYS A 135 18.53 2.57 4.95
CA LYS A 135 19.30 2.50 6.20
C LYS A 135 20.79 2.30 5.94
N GLU A 136 21.16 1.41 5.03
CA GLU A 136 22.55 1.20 4.62
C GLU A 136 23.14 2.45 3.94
N LYS A 137 22.35 3.14 3.10
CA LYS A 137 22.84 4.29 2.34
C LYS A 137 22.93 5.59 3.16
N ASN A 138 22.06 5.77 4.17
CA ASN A 138 21.98 7.00 4.96
C ASN A 138 21.77 6.68 6.45
N PRO A 139 22.75 6.07 7.14
CA PRO A 139 22.56 5.58 8.51
C PRO A 139 22.20 6.67 9.52
N ASP A 140 22.68 7.91 9.33
CA ASP A 140 22.47 8.99 10.29
C ASP A 140 21.08 9.66 10.16
N ASN A 141 20.53 9.71 8.95
CA ASN A 141 19.29 10.44 8.64
C ASN A 141 18.15 9.56 8.10
N TYR A 142 18.28 8.21 8.10
CA TYR A 142 17.27 7.33 7.51
C TYR A 142 15.87 7.53 8.13
N LEU A 143 15.78 7.76 9.44
CA LEU A 143 14.49 7.95 10.11
C LEU A 143 13.72 9.17 9.56
N ASP A 144 14.41 10.26 9.26
CA ASP A 144 13.76 11.45 8.69
C ASP A 144 13.34 11.21 7.23
N ILE A 145 14.13 10.42 6.47
CA ILE A 145 13.75 9.98 5.13
C ILE A 145 12.48 9.10 5.19
N LEU A 146 12.39 8.18 6.14
CA LEU A 146 11.20 7.33 6.31
C LEU A 146 9.98 8.18 6.70
N ARG A 147 10.16 9.19 7.56
CA ARG A 147 9.10 10.10 8.00
C ARG A 147 8.64 11.04 6.89
N ASP A 148 9.53 11.52 6.03
CA ASP A 148 9.12 12.29 4.85
C ASP A 148 8.37 11.41 3.84
N ALA A 149 8.77 10.14 3.69
CA ALA A 149 8.08 9.20 2.83
C ALA A 149 6.73 8.71 3.39
N ASN A 150 6.40 9.06 4.63
CA ASN A 150 5.29 8.50 5.39
C ASN A 150 3.96 8.59 4.63
N GLY A 151 3.33 7.43 4.41
CA GLY A 151 1.99 7.33 3.81
C GLY A 151 1.89 7.81 2.36
N LYS A 152 2.99 8.27 1.73
CA LYS A 152 2.96 8.82 0.36
C LYS A 152 2.62 7.72 -0.65
N THR A 153 1.45 7.83 -1.26
CA THR A 153 1.01 7.03 -2.41
C THR A 153 0.97 7.84 -3.69
N VAL A 154 0.85 7.15 -4.81
CA VAL A 154 0.49 7.76 -6.09
C VAL A 154 -0.99 8.15 -6.05
N SER A 155 -1.37 9.22 -6.74
CA SER A 155 -2.79 9.61 -6.83
C SER A 155 -3.58 8.58 -7.63
N LEU A 156 -4.88 8.45 -7.34
CA LEU A 156 -5.75 7.55 -8.12
C LEU A 156 -5.83 7.99 -9.59
N LEU A 157 -5.75 9.30 -9.86
CA LEU A 157 -5.73 9.85 -11.21
C LEU A 157 -4.52 9.33 -11.99
N ASP A 158 -3.31 9.42 -11.42
CA ASP A 158 -2.09 8.96 -12.06
C ASP A 158 -2.13 7.45 -12.33
N LEU A 159 -2.77 6.69 -11.44
CA LEU A 159 -2.97 5.26 -11.61
C LEU A 159 -3.89 4.94 -12.80
N VAL A 160 -5.00 5.66 -12.92
CA VAL A 160 -5.92 5.54 -14.06
C VAL A 160 -5.22 5.92 -15.36
N VAL A 161 -4.48 7.03 -15.37
CA VAL A 161 -3.68 7.45 -16.54
C VAL A 161 -2.67 6.37 -16.93
N SER A 162 -1.96 5.80 -15.96
CA SER A 162 -1.00 4.71 -16.22
C SER A 162 -1.69 3.47 -16.81
N ALA A 163 -2.86 3.10 -16.30
CA ALA A 163 -3.64 1.98 -16.82
C ALA A 163 -4.13 2.23 -18.26
N LEU A 164 -4.58 3.45 -18.56
CA LEU A 164 -5.01 3.86 -19.90
C LEU A 164 -3.85 3.81 -20.90
N ILE A 165 -2.68 4.34 -20.54
CA ILE A 165 -1.48 4.27 -21.39
C ILE A 165 -1.13 2.81 -21.69
N LEU A 166 -1.13 1.96 -20.67
CA LEU A 166 -0.81 0.53 -20.83
C LEU A 166 -1.85 -0.18 -21.70
N ALA A 167 -3.14 0.18 -21.59
CA ALA A 167 -4.21 -0.34 -22.44
C ALA A 167 -4.06 0.10 -23.91
N VAL A 168 -3.68 1.36 -24.16
CA VAL A 168 -3.42 1.86 -25.52
C VAL A 168 -2.22 1.16 -26.15
N ILE A 169 -1.10 1.06 -25.42
CA ILE A 169 0.08 0.30 -25.88
C ILE A 169 -0.32 -1.13 -26.23
N PHE A 170 -1.13 -1.75 -25.38
CA PHE A 170 -1.61 -3.10 -25.63
C PHE A 170 -2.46 -3.19 -26.91
N LEU A 171 -3.44 -2.31 -27.10
CA LEU A 171 -4.27 -2.30 -28.31
C LEU A 171 -3.43 -2.15 -29.58
N VAL A 172 -2.42 -1.27 -29.56
CA VAL A 172 -1.50 -1.08 -30.69
C VAL A 172 -0.71 -2.37 -30.97
N VAL A 173 -0.12 -2.99 -29.94
CA VAL A 173 0.61 -4.26 -30.08
C VAL A 173 -0.30 -5.36 -30.62
N PHE A 174 -1.52 -5.47 -30.10
CA PHE A 174 -2.51 -6.45 -30.56
C PHE A 174 -2.89 -6.24 -32.02
N MET A 175 -3.10 -4.98 -32.45
CA MET A 175 -3.40 -4.66 -33.84
C MET A 175 -2.24 -5.02 -34.78
N ILE A 176 -0.99 -4.78 -34.38
CA ILE A 176 0.19 -5.16 -35.15
C ILE A 176 0.26 -6.69 -35.29
N LEU A 177 0.20 -7.42 -34.17
CA LEU A 177 0.26 -8.88 -34.18
C LEU A 177 -0.87 -9.52 -34.99
N ARG A 178 -2.08 -8.96 -34.92
CA ARG A 178 -3.21 -9.46 -35.73
C ARG A 178 -3.00 -9.22 -37.22
N ARG A 179 -2.37 -8.12 -37.60
CA ARG A 179 -2.11 -7.80 -39.02
C ARG A 179 -1.12 -8.78 -39.63
N ASP A 180 -0.13 -9.24 -38.87
CA ASP A 180 0.84 -10.25 -39.31
C ASP A 180 0.25 -11.66 -39.42
N ILE A 181 -0.92 -11.94 -38.81
CA ILE A 181 -1.61 -13.24 -38.89
C ILE A 181 -2.54 -13.35 -40.12
N PHE A 182 -2.92 -12.23 -40.75
CA PHE A 182 -3.86 -12.16 -41.89
C PHE A 182 -3.22 -11.72 -43.22
N MET A 183 -1.89 -11.56 -43.27
CA MET A 183 -1.09 -11.45 -44.50
C MET A 183 -0.39 -12.78 -44.79
#